data_AF-A0A4P9ZIZ9-F1
#
_entry.id   AF-A0A4P9ZIZ9-F1
#
_cell.length_a   1.000
_cell.length_b   1.000
_cell.length_c   1.000
_cell.angle_alpha   90.00
_cell.angle_beta   90.00
_cell.angle_gamma   90.00
#
_symmetry.space_group_name_H-M   'P 1'
#
loop_
_entity.id
_entity.type
_entity.pdbx_description
1 polymer ?
#
loop_
_entity_poly.entity_id
_entity_poly.type
_entity_poly.pdbx_seq_one_letter_code
_entity_poly.pdbx_strand_id
1 'polypeptide(L)'
;MVSNDETPAAVSAAPASFNAREYQIALFKAALQCNTIVVLDTGAGKTFIATMLIQHFAATGAAVPMPPPTAGLPLPERRLSVFLVNLVPLVVQQSRAIQTQSGLRVNAFCGDMGADNWNASHWDHYCQRSDVFVMTAQVFLDALRHAFLRLDQFHLLVFDECHHARKAHPYNRIMVEFYKREPPATRPRIFGLTASPLCLKASIE
;
A
#
# COMPACT_ATOMS: atom_id res chain seq x y z
N MET A 1 -54.25 -12.22 -5.31
CA MET A 1 -53.43 -12.64 -6.48
C MET A 1 -53.74 -11.61 -7.56
N VAL A 2 -52.93 -10.57 -7.75
CA VAL A 2 -51.65 -10.63 -8.46
C VAL A 2 -50.67 -9.63 -7.84
N SER A 3 -49.46 -10.12 -7.60
CA SER A 3 -48.28 -9.40 -7.13
C SER A 3 -47.70 -8.53 -8.25
N ASN A 4 -47.17 -7.35 -7.93
CA ASN A 4 -46.10 -6.71 -8.70
C ASN A 4 -45.37 -5.72 -7.78
N ASP A 5 -44.42 -6.25 -7.02
CA ASP A 5 -43.42 -5.47 -6.30
C ASP A 5 -42.10 -5.72 -7.02
N GLU A 6 -41.85 -4.95 -8.10
CA GLU A 6 -40.55 -4.93 -8.77
C GLU A 6 -39.59 -4.11 -7.90
N THR A 7 -38.87 -4.83 -7.05
CA THR A 7 -37.68 -4.32 -6.37
C THR A 7 -36.62 -4.00 -7.45
N PRO A 8 -36.10 -2.77 -7.55
CA PRO A 8 -35.03 -2.51 -8.50
C PRO A 8 -33.77 -3.22 -8.01
N ALA A 9 -33.31 -4.19 -8.79
CA ALA A 9 -32.09 -4.92 -8.57
C ALA A 9 -30.93 -3.94 -8.35
N ALA A 10 -30.23 -4.12 -7.24
CA ALA A 10 -29.01 -3.38 -6.92
C ALA A 10 -28.00 -3.57 -8.06
N VAL A 11 -27.78 -2.49 -8.80
CA VAL A 11 -26.76 -2.44 -9.85
C VAL A 11 -25.40 -2.54 -9.15
N SER A 12 -24.81 -3.73 -9.16
CA SER A 12 -23.44 -3.96 -8.73
C SER A 12 -22.52 -3.11 -9.59
N ALA A 13 -22.08 -1.97 -9.04
CA ALA A 13 -21.11 -1.09 -9.69
C ALA A 13 -19.78 -1.85 -9.83
N ALA A 14 -19.53 -2.40 -11.02
CA ALA A 14 -18.19 -2.83 -11.39
C ALA A 14 -17.25 -1.62 -11.22
N PRO A 15 -16.08 -1.78 -10.58
CA PRO A 15 -15.12 -0.69 -10.48
C PRO A 15 -14.78 -0.23 -11.90
N ALA A 16 -14.78 1.09 -12.12
CA ALA A 16 -14.53 1.72 -13.40
C ALA A 16 -13.41 0.98 -14.15
N SER A 17 -13.77 0.40 -15.30
CA SER A 17 -12.85 -0.30 -16.19
C SER A 17 -11.91 0.71 -16.84
N PHE A 18 -10.96 1.22 -16.07
CA PHE A 18 -9.86 2.00 -16.60
C PHE A 18 -9.08 1.10 -17.55
N ASN A 19 -9.02 1.50 -18.82
CA ASN A 19 -8.37 0.76 -19.89
C ASN A 19 -6.85 0.83 -19.67
N ALA A 20 -6.34 -0.04 -18.81
CA ALA A 20 -4.92 -0.12 -18.45
C ALA A 20 -4.11 -0.48 -19.69
N ARG A 21 -2.97 0.19 -19.89
CA ARG A 21 -2.05 -0.14 -20.98
C ARG A 21 -1.42 -1.51 -20.73
N GLU A 22 -1.06 -2.22 -21.80
CA GLU A 22 -0.51 -3.58 -21.69
C GLU A 22 0.70 -3.67 -20.75
N TYR A 23 1.62 -2.70 -20.80
CA TYR A 23 2.76 -2.66 -19.89
C TYR A 23 2.34 -2.49 -18.42
N GLN A 24 1.27 -1.72 -18.15
CA GLN A 24 0.75 -1.53 -16.80
C GLN A 24 0.17 -2.84 -16.26
N ILE A 25 -0.53 -3.59 -17.10
CA ILE A 25 -1.07 -4.92 -16.78
C ILE A 25 0.08 -5.92 -16.52
N ALA A 26 1.11 -5.91 -17.35
CA ALA A 26 2.27 -6.78 -17.19
C ALA A 26 3.00 -6.51 -15.86
N LEU A 27 3.27 -5.23 -15.55
CA LEU A 27 3.91 -4.82 -14.30
C LEU A 27 3.05 -5.14 -13.08
N PHE A 28 1.74 -4.93 -13.17
CA PHE A 28 0.78 -5.32 -12.13
C PHE A 28 0.85 -6.84 -11.86
N LYS A 29 0.78 -7.67 -12.91
CA LYS A 29 0.87 -9.13 -12.77
C LYS A 29 2.19 -9.59 -12.15
N ALA A 30 3.32 -8.98 -12.54
CA ALA A 30 4.62 -9.26 -11.93
C ALA A 30 4.63 -8.91 -10.43
N ALA A 31 4.11 -7.75 -10.06
CA ALA A 31 4.07 -7.28 -8.68
C ALA A 31 3.12 -8.07 -7.76
N LEU A 32 2.15 -8.82 -8.30
CA LEU A 32 1.36 -9.78 -7.52
C LEU A 32 2.22 -10.97 -7.05
N GLN A 33 3.15 -11.42 -7.90
CA GLN A 33 3.93 -12.64 -7.65
C GLN A 33 5.11 -12.40 -6.72
N CYS A 34 5.81 -11.26 -6.86
CA CYS A 34 7.01 -10.98 -6.09
C CYS A 34 7.19 -9.49 -5.78
N ASN A 35 8.05 -9.20 -4.80
CA ASN A 35 8.45 -7.82 -4.51
C ASN A 35 9.07 -7.21 -5.76
N THR A 36 8.59 -6.03 -6.17
CA THR A 36 8.92 -5.46 -7.48
C THR A 36 9.28 -3.98 -7.35
N ILE A 37 10.32 -3.55 -8.07
CA ILE A 37 10.63 -2.13 -8.29
C ILE A 37 10.35 -1.81 -9.75
N VAL A 38 9.49 -0.81 -9.98
CA VAL A 38 9.11 -0.34 -11.30
C VAL A 38 9.82 0.98 -11.58
N VAL A 39 10.57 1.01 -12.68
CA VAL A 39 11.22 2.21 -13.20
C VAL A 39 10.45 2.65 -14.45
N LEU A 40 9.76 3.77 -14.35
CA LEU A 40 8.98 4.35 -15.44
C LEU A 40 9.07 5.87 -15.40
N ASP A 41 9.06 6.52 -16.57
CA ASP A 41 9.09 7.98 -16.66
C ASP A 41 7.94 8.66 -15.90
N THR A 42 8.14 9.92 -15.55
CA THR A 42 7.07 10.74 -14.96
C THR A 42 5.92 10.86 -15.96
N GLY A 43 4.68 10.73 -15.48
CA GLY A 43 3.49 10.71 -16.35
C GLY A 43 3.15 9.34 -16.96
N ALA A 44 3.99 8.31 -16.80
CA ALA A 44 3.71 6.95 -17.31
C ALA A 44 2.63 6.18 -16.50
N GLY A 45 2.00 6.82 -15.51
CA GLY A 45 0.94 6.22 -14.69
C GLY A 45 1.45 5.25 -13.61
N LYS A 46 2.55 5.59 -12.93
CA LYS A 46 3.09 4.81 -11.79
C LYS A 46 2.04 4.63 -10.67
N THR A 47 1.41 5.72 -10.25
CA THR A 47 0.32 5.69 -9.25
C THR A 47 -0.81 4.78 -9.70
N PHE A 48 -1.18 4.79 -10.99
CA PHE A 48 -2.26 3.95 -11.50
C PHE A 48 -1.98 2.45 -11.30
N ILE A 49 -0.74 2.00 -11.51
CA ILE A 49 -0.33 0.60 -11.26
C ILE A 49 -0.42 0.27 -9.76
N ALA A 50 0.05 1.17 -8.89
CA ALA A 50 -0.08 0.98 -7.44
C ALA A 50 -1.53 0.91 -7.00
N THR A 51 -2.42 1.76 -7.54
CA THR A 51 -3.85 1.71 -7.25
C THR A 51 -4.46 0.36 -7.65
N MET A 52 -4.10 -0.21 -8.81
CA MET A 52 -4.55 -1.55 -9.21
C MET A 52 -4.12 -2.62 -8.20
N LEU A 53 -2.86 -2.58 -7.73
CA LEU A 53 -2.37 -3.50 -6.69
C LEU A 53 -3.15 -3.33 -5.39
N ILE A 54 -3.31 -2.09 -4.93
CA ILE A 54 -4.04 -1.76 -3.71
C ILE A 54 -5.48 -2.31 -3.78
N GLN A 55 -6.20 -2.08 -4.89
CA GLN A 55 -7.54 -2.62 -5.12
C GLN A 55 -7.55 -4.16 -5.07
N HIS A 56 -6.61 -4.80 -5.76
CA HIS A 56 -6.53 -6.26 -5.79
C HIS A 56 -6.32 -6.86 -4.41
N PHE A 57 -5.39 -6.33 -3.62
CA PHE A 57 -5.14 -6.86 -2.29
C PHE A 57 -6.27 -6.54 -1.30
N ALA A 58 -6.91 -5.37 -1.41
CA ALA A 58 -8.07 -5.03 -0.60
C ALA A 58 -9.27 -5.97 -0.88
N ALA A 59 -9.47 -6.36 -2.15
CA ALA A 59 -10.55 -7.27 -2.55
C ALA A 59 -10.26 -8.74 -2.17
N THR A 60 -9.01 -9.17 -2.25
CA THR A 60 -8.62 -10.58 -2.00
C THR A 60 -8.23 -10.87 -0.56
N GLY A 61 -8.20 -9.87 0.32
CA GLY A 61 -7.93 -10.05 1.74
C GLY A 61 -6.55 -10.65 2.06
N ALA A 62 -5.56 -10.44 1.17
CA ALA A 62 -4.24 -11.07 1.21
C ALA A 62 -4.19 -12.56 0.78
N ALA A 63 -5.17 -13.09 0.03
CA ALA A 63 -5.09 -14.40 -0.64
C ALA A 63 -4.09 -14.45 -1.83
N VAL A 64 -3.02 -13.66 -1.77
CA VAL A 64 -1.82 -13.95 -2.56
C VAL A 64 -1.16 -15.14 -1.88
N PRO A 65 -0.77 -16.21 -2.62
CA PRO A 65 -0.18 -17.40 -2.03
C PRO A 65 1.12 -17.06 -1.32
N MET A 66 1.00 -16.73 -0.04
CA MET A 66 2.08 -16.74 0.93
C MET A 66 2.18 -18.18 1.45
N PRO A 67 3.38 -18.70 1.69
CA PRO A 67 3.52 -19.98 2.38
C PRO A 67 2.71 -19.92 3.69
N PRO A 68 1.96 -20.98 4.04
CA PRO A 68 1.15 -20.99 5.25
C PRO A 68 2.01 -20.60 6.46
N PRO A 69 1.48 -19.81 7.41
CA PRO A 69 2.25 -19.38 8.56
C PRO A 69 2.81 -20.59 9.29
N THR A 70 4.13 -20.76 9.21
CA THR A 70 4.88 -21.85 9.86
C THR A 70 4.89 -21.74 11.39
N ALA A 71 4.30 -20.68 11.94
CA ALA A 71 4.32 -20.37 13.36
C ALA A 71 2.93 -19.91 13.86
N GLY A 72 1.88 -20.73 13.66
CA GLY A 72 0.68 -20.85 14.52
C GLY A 72 -0.15 -19.62 14.90
N LEU A 73 0.22 -18.40 14.52
CA LEU A 73 -0.49 -17.17 14.79
C LEU A 73 -1.34 -16.81 13.57
N PRO A 74 -2.67 -16.72 13.72
CA PRO A 74 -3.52 -16.25 12.62
C PRO A 74 -3.13 -14.80 12.32
N LEU A 75 -2.87 -14.52 11.03
CA LEU A 75 -2.80 -13.15 10.55
C LEU A 75 -4.16 -12.46 10.77
N PRO A 76 -4.19 -11.13 10.89
CA PRO A 76 -5.45 -10.40 10.96
C PRO A 76 -6.33 -10.77 9.76
N GLU A 77 -7.63 -11.02 10.01
CA GLU A 77 -8.61 -11.33 8.95
C GLU A 77 -8.64 -10.27 7.85
N ARG A 78 -8.28 -9.04 8.20
CA ARG A 78 -8.18 -7.90 7.29
C ARG A 78 -6.86 -7.17 7.50
N ARG A 79 -6.10 -7.06 6.42
CA ARG A 79 -4.85 -6.31 6.34
C ARG A 79 -5.03 -5.05 5.47
N LEU A 80 -4.12 -4.11 5.61
CA LEU A 80 -4.15 -2.80 4.98
C LEU A 80 -3.10 -2.68 3.87
N SER A 81 -3.30 -1.73 2.95
CA SER A 81 -2.20 -1.19 2.15
C SER A 81 -1.64 0.08 2.79
N VAL A 82 -0.34 0.33 2.63
CA VAL A 82 0.23 1.66 2.89
C VAL A 82 0.97 2.16 1.64
N PHE A 83 0.68 3.39 1.25
CA PHE A 83 1.35 4.13 0.20
C PHE A 83 2.21 5.22 0.83
N LEU A 84 3.52 5.06 0.75
CA LEU A 84 4.49 5.92 1.40
C LEU A 84 5.05 6.93 0.40
N VAL A 85 5.08 8.20 0.79
CA VAL A 85 5.67 9.32 0.03
C VAL A 85 6.71 10.06 0.87
N ASN A 86 7.55 10.87 0.23
CA ASN A 86 8.58 11.65 0.93
C ASN A 86 8.11 13.06 1.35
N LEU A 87 7.10 13.62 0.67
CA LEU A 87 6.68 15.01 0.85
C LEU A 87 5.21 15.11 1.25
N VAL A 88 4.89 16.04 2.15
CA VAL A 88 3.53 16.27 2.65
C VAL A 88 2.51 16.58 1.53
N PRO A 89 2.79 17.45 0.53
CA PRO A 89 1.85 17.69 -0.56
C PRO A 89 1.48 16.43 -1.35
N LEU A 90 2.42 15.47 -1.47
CA LEU A 90 2.17 14.21 -2.15
C LEU A 90 1.19 13.32 -1.37
N VAL A 91 1.10 13.45 -0.04
CA VAL A 91 0.11 12.70 0.75
C VAL A 91 -1.30 13.07 0.30
N VAL A 92 -1.58 14.37 0.17
CA VAL A 92 -2.90 14.86 -0.25
C VAL A 92 -3.19 14.49 -1.71
N GLN A 93 -2.20 14.65 -2.58
CA GLN A 93 -2.36 14.34 -4.00
C GLN A 93 -2.63 12.85 -4.24
N GLN A 94 -1.80 11.97 -3.65
CA GLN A 94 -1.90 10.53 -3.88
C GLN A 94 -3.13 9.94 -3.17
N SER A 95 -3.50 10.43 -1.98
CA SER A 95 -4.72 9.97 -1.30
C SER A 95 -5.97 10.26 -2.13
N ARG A 96 -6.10 11.47 -2.69
CA ARG A 96 -7.22 11.82 -3.57
C ARG A 96 -7.24 10.95 -4.83
N ALA A 97 -6.08 10.75 -5.47
CA ALA A 97 -5.97 9.93 -6.68
C ALA A 97 -6.39 8.48 -6.41
N ILE A 98 -5.85 7.86 -5.36
CA ILE A 98 -6.18 6.49 -4.96
C ILE A 98 -7.65 6.41 -4.59
N GLN A 99 -8.19 7.33 -3.79
CA GLN A 99 -9.59 7.28 -3.37
C GLN A 99 -10.56 7.38 -4.56
N THR A 100 -10.31 8.32 -5.48
CA THR A 100 -11.16 8.56 -6.65
C THR A 100 -11.13 7.38 -7.61
N GLN A 101 -9.96 6.80 -7.83
CA GLN A 101 -9.79 5.70 -8.78
C GLN A 101 -10.20 4.34 -8.19
N SER A 102 -10.02 4.14 -6.88
CA SER A 102 -10.25 2.84 -6.24
C SER A 102 -11.61 2.66 -5.60
N GLY A 103 -12.24 3.75 -5.12
CA GLY A 103 -13.43 3.69 -4.27
C GLY A 103 -13.18 3.17 -2.85
N LEU A 104 -11.93 2.93 -2.46
CA LEU A 104 -11.56 2.40 -1.14
C LEU A 104 -11.60 3.48 -0.04
N ARG A 105 -11.62 3.04 1.23
CA ARG A 105 -11.50 3.93 2.38
C ARG A 105 -10.03 4.31 2.57
N VAL A 106 -9.66 5.48 2.07
CA VAL A 106 -8.31 6.02 2.14
C VAL A 106 -8.21 7.02 3.29
N ASN A 107 -7.22 6.83 4.16
CA ASN A 107 -6.84 7.83 5.16
C ASN A 107 -5.43 8.34 4.93
N ALA A 108 -5.25 9.65 5.12
CA ALA A 108 -4.03 10.38 4.84
C ALA A 108 -3.35 10.83 6.15
N PHE A 109 -2.03 10.71 6.26
CA PHE A 109 -1.29 11.10 7.47
C PHE A 109 0.03 11.79 7.14
N CYS A 110 0.28 12.95 7.74
CA CYS A 110 1.54 13.67 7.67
C CYS A 110 1.82 14.40 8.99
N GLY A 111 3.05 14.92 9.17
CA GLY A 111 3.43 15.62 10.40
C GLY A 111 2.51 16.79 10.73
N ASP A 112 2.03 17.52 9.72
CA ASP A 112 1.13 18.67 9.89
C ASP A 112 -0.28 18.28 10.40
N MET A 113 -0.64 16.99 10.36
CA MET A 113 -1.92 16.49 10.89
C MET A 113 -1.84 16.13 12.38
N GLY A 114 -0.72 16.42 13.06
CA GLY A 114 -0.54 16.14 14.47
C GLY A 114 -0.48 14.66 14.80
N ALA A 115 -0.13 13.81 13.82
CA ALA A 115 0.02 12.36 14.01
C ALA A 115 1.04 12.03 15.13
N ASP A 116 1.98 12.94 15.39
CA ASP A 116 2.96 12.85 16.47
C ASP A 116 2.32 12.83 17.88
N ASN A 117 1.09 13.34 18.02
CA ASN A 117 0.34 13.38 19.29
C ASN A 117 -0.61 12.19 19.46
N TRP A 118 -0.66 11.26 18.51
CA TRP A 118 -1.60 10.15 18.54
C TRP A 118 -1.11 8.99 19.40
N ASN A 119 -2.01 8.45 20.21
CA ASN A 119 -1.75 7.22 20.97
C ASN A 119 -2.23 5.98 20.21
N ALA A 120 -1.98 4.79 20.77
CA ALA A 120 -2.38 3.51 20.19
C ALA A 120 -3.87 3.44 19.81
N SER A 121 -4.78 3.96 20.65
CA SER A 121 -6.22 3.91 20.39
C SER A 121 -6.66 4.70 19.16
N HIS A 122 -5.96 5.81 18.84
CA HIS A 122 -6.23 6.57 17.61
C HIS A 122 -5.83 5.74 16.38
N TRP A 123 -4.66 5.12 16.41
CA TRP A 123 -4.20 4.25 15.31
C TRP A 123 -5.10 3.03 15.12
N ASP A 124 -5.53 2.39 16.21
CA ASP A 124 -6.48 1.27 16.15
C ASP A 124 -7.81 1.68 15.51
N HIS A 125 -8.33 2.85 15.85
CA HIS A 125 -9.55 3.39 15.25
C HIS A 125 -9.42 3.53 13.72
N TYR A 126 -8.31 4.10 13.24
CA TYR A 126 -8.06 4.24 11.81
C TYR A 126 -7.82 2.90 11.12
N CYS A 127 -7.09 1.97 11.75
CA CYS A 127 -6.83 0.64 11.18
C CYS A 127 -8.13 -0.13 10.92
N GLN A 128 -9.09 -0.06 11.84
CA GLN A 128 -10.39 -0.74 11.69
C GLN A 128 -11.23 -0.15 10.55
N ARG A 129 -11.04 1.13 10.21
CA ARG A 129 -11.94 1.89 9.32
C ARG A 129 -11.35 2.22 7.94
N SER A 130 -10.11 1.85 7.67
CA SER A 130 -9.40 2.21 6.43
C SER A 130 -9.00 0.98 5.67
N ASP A 131 -9.00 1.00 4.34
CA ASP A 131 -8.41 -0.06 3.51
C ASP A 131 -6.97 0.32 3.11
N VAL A 132 -6.69 1.62 3.04
CA VAL A 132 -5.42 2.17 2.58
C VAL A 132 -5.01 3.34 3.44
N PHE A 133 -3.75 3.35 3.86
CA PHE A 133 -3.09 4.52 4.39
C PHE A 133 -2.21 5.18 3.34
N VAL A 134 -2.25 6.50 3.25
CA VAL A 134 -1.28 7.28 2.47
C VAL A 134 -0.56 8.18 3.46
N MET A 135 0.75 8.05 3.59
CA MET A 135 1.46 8.82 4.60
C MET A 135 2.91 9.14 4.24
N THR A 136 3.49 10.11 4.92
CA THR A 136 4.93 10.35 4.81
C THR A 136 5.71 9.19 5.41
N ALA A 137 6.89 8.93 4.84
CA ALA A 137 7.78 7.88 5.29
C ALA A 137 8.15 7.99 6.78
N GLN A 138 8.31 9.22 7.27
CA GLN A 138 8.69 9.51 8.65
C GLN A 138 7.58 9.13 9.64
N VAL A 139 6.33 9.53 9.36
CA VAL A 139 5.17 9.19 10.21
C VAL A 139 5.01 7.68 10.33
N PHE A 140 5.15 6.95 9.22
CA PHE A 140 5.07 5.48 9.26
C PHE A 140 6.20 4.86 10.10
N LEU A 141 7.42 5.34 9.92
CA LEU A 141 8.58 4.87 10.68
C LEU A 141 8.40 5.10 12.18
N ASP A 142 7.92 6.27 12.57
CA ASP A 142 7.73 6.61 13.99
C ASP A 142 6.58 5.79 14.59
N ALA A 143 5.46 5.62 13.87
CA ALA A 143 4.37 4.76 14.30
C ALA A 143 4.80 3.29 14.50
N LEU A 144 5.71 2.77 13.65
CA LEU A 144 6.31 1.46 13.83
C LEU A 144 7.24 1.41 15.06
N ARG A 145 8.06 2.44 15.27
CA ARG A 145 8.99 2.51 16.43
C ARG A 145 8.27 2.60 17.76
N HIS A 146 7.14 3.31 17.81
CA HIS A 146 6.28 3.39 18.98
C HIS A 146 5.37 2.16 19.13
N ALA A 147 5.45 1.18 18.22
CA ALA A 147 4.61 -0.02 18.19
C ALA A 147 3.09 0.28 18.10
N PHE A 148 2.72 1.46 17.62
CA PHE A 148 1.32 1.79 17.31
C PHE A 148 0.83 1.09 16.05
N LEU A 149 1.74 0.91 15.09
CA LEU A 149 1.52 0.09 13.90
C LEU A 149 2.48 -1.10 13.92
N ARG A 150 2.06 -2.22 13.33
CA ARG A 150 2.87 -3.42 13.11
C ARG A 150 2.85 -3.79 11.63
N LEU A 151 3.96 -4.35 11.13
CA LEU A 151 4.06 -4.71 9.71
C LEU A 151 3.08 -5.81 9.30
N ASP A 152 2.76 -6.73 10.20
CA ASP A 152 1.81 -7.83 9.96
C ASP A 152 0.38 -7.34 9.65
N GLN A 153 0.01 -6.13 10.09
CA GLN A 153 -1.26 -5.47 9.76
C GLN A 153 -1.36 -5.04 8.29
N PHE A 154 -0.24 -4.98 7.57
CA PHE A 154 -0.21 -4.51 6.17
C PHE A 154 0.10 -5.67 5.24
N HIS A 155 -0.63 -5.80 4.14
CA HIS A 155 -0.35 -6.79 3.09
C HIS A 155 0.50 -6.22 1.93
N LEU A 156 0.54 -4.90 1.78
CA LEU A 156 1.26 -4.19 0.71
C LEU A 156 1.86 -2.89 1.23
N LEU A 157 3.16 -2.71 0.98
CA LEU A 157 3.89 -1.45 1.17
C LEU A 157 4.29 -0.92 -0.21
N VAL A 158 3.75 0.25 -0.57
CA VAL A 158 4.15 0.99 -1.78
C VAL A 158 5.12 2.11 -1.39
N PHE A 159 6.27 2.15 -2.05
CA PHE A 159 7.28 3.20 -1.86
C PHE A 159 7.35 4.08 -3.11
N ASP A 160 6.85 5.32 -3.02
CA ASP A 160 7.00 6.31 -4.10
C ASP A 160 8.40 6.93 -4.08
N GLU A 161 8.97 7.16 -5.26
CA GLU A 161 10.39 7.50 -5.42
C GLU A 161 11.32 6.65 -4.53
N CYS A 162 11.16 5.33 -4.61
CA CYS A 162 11.87 4.35 -3.80
C CYS A 162 13.41 4.43 -3.91
N HIS A 163 13.95 5.11 -4.93
CA HIS A 163 15.37 5.40 -5.08
C HIS A 163 15.97 6.18 -3.89
N HIS A 164 15.14 6.84 -3.09
CA HIS A 164 15.54 7.50 -1.84
C HIS A 164 15.86 6.54 -0.69
N ALA A 165 15.55 5.23 -0.80
CA ALA A 165 15.79 4.22 0.23
C ALA A 165 17.28 3.89 0.43
N ARG A 166 18.07 4.87 0.84
CA ARG A 166 19.52 4.81 1.03
C ARG A 166 19.91 5.52 2.34
N LYS A 167 21.09 5.18 2.86
CA LYS A 167 21.68 5.84 4.05
C LYS A 167 20.68 5.87 5.22
N ALA A 168 20.52 7.01 5.87
CA ALA A 168 19.61 7.20 7.01
C ALA A 168 18.17 7.57 6.60
N HIS A 169 17.81 7.49 5.31
CA HIS A 169 16.47 7.84 4.86
C HIS A 169 15.40 6.94 5.51
N PRO A 170 14.20 7.47 5.86
CA PRO A 170 13.17 6.70 6.56
C PRO A 170 12.76 5.40 5.85
N TYR A 171 12.71 5.39 4.51
CA TYR A 171 12.50 4.15 3.75
C TYR A 171 13.53 3.05 4.07
N ASN A 172 14.82 3.40 4.09
CA ASN A 172 15.84 2.41 4.42
C ASN A 172 15.72 1.94 5.87
N ARG A 173 15.36 2.86 6.78
CA ARG A 173 15.12 2.56 8.20
C ARG A 173 13.96 1.58 8.38
N ILE A 174 12.83 1.80 7.70
CA ILE A 174 11.69 0.85 7.68
C ILE A 174 12.16 -0.54 7.22
N MET A 175 12.95 -0.60 6.15
CA MET A 175 13.42 -1.88 5.60
C MET A 175 14.39 -2.61 6.54
N VAL A 176 15.34 -1.89 7.14
CA VAL A 176 16.39 -2.48 8.00
C VAL A 176 15.89 -2.78 9.40
N GLU A 177 15.15 -1.86 10.02
CA GLU A 177 14.71 -1.96 11.42
C GLU A 177 13.50 -2.89 11.59
N PHE A 178 12.63 -2.99 10.57
CA PHE A 178 11.37 -3.74 10.67
C PHE A 178 11.27 -4.85 9.62
N TYR A 179 11.28 -4.51 8.33
CA TYR A 179 10.96 -5.49 7.27
C TYR A 179 11.87 -6.72 7.26
N LYS A 180 13.19 -6.52 7.42
CA LYS A 180 14.16 -7.63 7.48
C LYS A 180 13.99 -8.54 8.70
N ARG A 181 13.43 -8.01 9.79
CA ARG A 181 13.23 -8.73 11.06
C ARG A 181 11.87 -9.44 11.11
N GLU A 182 10.90 -8.96 10.35
CA GLU A 182 9.58 -9.58 10.20
C GLU A 182 9.72 -11.00 9.60
N PRO A 183 9.02 -12.02 10.14
CA PRO A 183 8.99 -13.36 9.55
C PRO A 183 8.51 -13.36 8.09
N PRO A 184 9.09 -14.18 7.20
CA PRO A 184 8.68 -14.23 5.79
C PRO A 184 7.18 -14.48 5.57
N ALA A 185 6.53 -15.24 6.46
CA ALA A 185 5.10 -15.55 6.35
C ALA A 185 4.18 -14.36 6.63
N THR A 186 4.63 -13.39 7.43
CA THR A 186 3.85 -12.21 7.84
C THR A 186 4.26 -10.94 7.11
N ARG A 187 5.36 -10.99 6.33
CA ARG A 187 5.85 -9.85 5.55
C ARG A 187 4.81 -9.32 4.56
N PRO A 188 4.64 -8.00 4.46
CA PRO A 188 3.93 -7.41 3.33
C PRO A 188 4.69 -7.59 2.00
N ARG A 189 3.93 -7.55 0.90
CA ARG A 189 4.49 -7.36 -0.45
C ARG A 189 5.09 -5.96 -0.55
N ILE A 190 6.26 -5.85 -1.20
CA ILE A 190 6.90 -4.56 -1.49
C ILE A 190 6.70 -4.18 -2.95
N PHE A 191 6.25 -2.95 -3.18
CA PHE A 191 6.15 -2.36 -4.49
C PHE A 191 6.84 -0.99 -4.52
N GLY A 192 7.99 -0.90 -5.19
CA GLY A 192 8.73 0.35 -5.36
C GLY A 192 8.40 1.02 -6.68
N LEU A 193 8.19 2.34 -6.65
CA LEU A 193 7.98 3.17 -7.83
C LEU A 193 9.13 4.18 -7.94
N THR A 194 9.66 4.40 -9.14
CA THR A 194 10.56 5.54 -9.38
C THR A 194 10.62 5.93 -10.86
N ALA A 195 10.92 7.20 -11.13
CA ALA A 195 11.35 7.65 -12.46
C ALA A 195 12.87 7.56 -12.67
N SER A 196 13.65 7.31 -11.61
CA SER A 196 15.11 7.39 -11.66
C SER A 196 15.75 6.02 -11.90
N PRO A 197 16.37 5.78 -13.06
CA PRO A 197 17.09 4.53 -13.34
C PRO A 197 18.43 4.44 -12.60
N LEU A 198 18.90 5.54 -12.00
CA LEU A 198 20.23 5.67 -11.37
C LEU A 198 20.46 4.73 -10.18
N CYS A 199 19.43 4.01 -9.73
CA CYS A 199 19.56 2.98 -8.70
C CYS A 199 19.87 1.57 -9.22
N LEU A 200 19.84 1.31 -10.53
CA LEU A 200 20.08 -0.02 -11.10
C LEU A 200 21.55 -0.30 -11.45
N LYS A 201 22.49 0.58 -11.08
CA LYS A 201 23.91 0.18 -11.03
C LYS A 201 24.08 -0.79 -9.87
N ALA A 202 23.85 -2.07 -10.15
CA ALA A 202 24.37 -3.17 -9.36
C ALA A 202 25.88 -2.95 -9.25
N SER A 203 26.37 -2.75 -8.03
CA SER A 203 27.77 -3.00 -7.74
C SER A 203 27.98 -4.50 -7.96
N ILE A 204 28.48 -4.83 -9.15
CA ILE A 204 29.21 -6.06 -9.38
C ILE A 204 30.62 -5.74 -8.88
N GLU A 205 30.89 -6.08 -7.62
CA GLU A 205 32.23 -6.36 -7.10
C GLU A 205 32.17 -7.72 -6.40
#